data_AF-A0A956J3T1-F1
#
_entry.id   AF-A0A956J3T1-F1
#
_cell.length_a   1.000
_cell.length_b   1.000
_cell.length_c   1.000
_cell.angle_alpha   90.00
_cell.angle_beta   90.00
_cell.angle_gamma   90.00
#
_symmetry.space_group_name_H-M   'P 1'
#
loop_
_entity.id
_entity.type
_entity.pdbx_description
1 polymer ?
#
loop_
_entity_poly.entity_id
_entity_poly.type
_entity_poly.pdbx_seq_one_letter_code
_entity_poly.pdbx_strand_id
1 'polypeptide(L)'
;ILDVLRNYTSYKVAWQLAQQATKPDTEVDARRAKSKLGQWVKLHDYNIAQKVQVIIEHFREHVSGLLGGKGKAMIVTGSRKEAVRYKLGVDKYIAQQGYKGLTAMVAFSGEVEFSPQDPNTEGLLGEKFSETRMNPGLKGRDMRKAFDTDDYAVMIVAQKFQTGFDQPKLCAMYVDKPLGGVECVQTLSRLNRIHPGKAETYVLDFVNDPEKVLEAFQEYYQTATLLDVSDPDHIWELEEKLKQAGLFQMSEVTHFSEIFYLKSKSQAALSNVVKPAVERWENRYREAQQEAHKARDLFERTKKTGDAVLIANAEGELKEARKELDFLGGFKADLRTFTRYYEFMSQIVDYASTDLEKLSLYARHLYPLLRES
;
A
#
# COMPACT_ATOMS: atom_id res chain seq x y z
N ILE A 1 12.52 8.62 -5.36
CA ILE A 1 12.10 7.21 -5.58
C ILE A 1 10.81 7.04 -4.78
N LEU A 2 9.74 6.51 -5.37
CA LEU A 2 8.52 6.19 -4.61
C LEU A 2 8.75 4.89 -3.83
N ASP A 3 8.14 4.78 -2.65
CA ASP A 3 8.15 3.53 -1.88
C ASP A 3 6.97 2.66 -2.34
N VAL A 4 7.27 1.61 -3.12
CA VAL A 4 6.27 0.68 -3.67
C VAL A 4 5.64 -0.22 -2.65
N LEU A 5 6.31 -0.47 -1.53
CA LEU A 5 5.73 -1.26 -0.45
C LEU A 5 4.79 -0.42 0.41
N ARG A 6 4.69 0.89 0.15
CA ARG A 6 3.83 1.81 0.90
C ARG A 6 2.38 1.30 0.99
N ASN A 7 1.82 0.83 -0.12
CA ASN A 7 0.47 0.25 -0.22
C ASN A 7 0.52 -1.18 -0.79
N TYR A 8 1.48 -1.99 -0.34
CA TYR A 8 1.52 -3.41 -0.67
C TYR A 8 0.53 -4.19 0.18
N THR A 9 -0.29 -5.01 -0.48
CA THR A 9 -1.35 -5.80 0.14
C THR A 9 -1.30 -7.21 -0.38
N SER A 10 -1.12 -8.20 0.50
CA SER A 10 -1.40 -9.58 0.13
C SER A 10 -2.91 -9.82 0.14
N TYR A 11 -3.43 -10.47 -0.89
CA TYR A 11 -4.84 -10.85 -0.98
C TYR A 11 -5.25 -11.75 0.18
N LYS A 12 -4.36 -12.63 0.66
CA LYS A 12 -4.64 -13.47 1.83
C LYS A 12 -4.95 -12.61 3.06
N VAL A 13 -4.18 -11.54 3.25
CA VAL A 13 -4.36 -10.55 4.32
C VAL A 13 -5.65 -9.76 4.07
N ALA A 14 -5.85 -9.17 2.89
CA ALA A 14 -7.10 -8.47 2.55
C ALA A 14 -8.36 -9.35 2.74
N TRP A 15 -8.27 -10.64 2.46
CA TRP A 15 -9.36 -11.63 2.63
C TRP A 15 -9.60 -12.01 4.11
N GLN A 16 -8.54 -12.15 4.91
CA GLN A 16 -8.66 -12.33 6.35
C GLN A 16 -9.34 -11.12 6.99
N LEU A 17 -8.95 -9.91 6.58
CA LEU A 17 -9.51 -8.66 7.05
C LEU A 17 -10.97 -8.47 6.65
N ALA A 18 -11.31 -8.75 5.38
CA ALA A 18 -12.68 -8.71 4.91
C ALA A 18 -13.61 -9.65 5.71
N GLN A 19 -13.11 -10.82 6.14
CA GLN A 19 -13.86 -11.76 6.97
C GLN A 19 -13.95 -11.37 8.44
N GLN A 20 -12.88 -10.80 9.01
CA GLN A 20 -12.88 -10.30 10.39
C GLN A 20 -13.84 -9.10 10.52
N ALA A 21 -13.82 -8.18 9.56
CA ALA A 21 -14.75 -7.05 9.48
C ALA A 21 -16.22 -7.46 9.26
N THR A 22 -16.48 -8.72 8.88
CA THR A 22 -17.84 -9.28 8.78
C THR A 22 -18.26 -10.12 10.00
N LYS A 23 -17.43 -10.20 11.05
CA LYS A 23 -17.88 -10.72 12.34
C LYS A 23 -18.77 -9.66 13.02
N PRO A 24 -20.02 -9.99 13.36
CA PRO A 24 -20.96 -9.01 13.89
C PRO A 24 -20.68 -8.77 15.37
N ASP A 25 -20.33 -7.54 15.74
CA ASP A 25 -20.42 -7.08 17.13
C ASP A 25 -21.62 -6.16 17.39
N THR A 26 -22.56 -6.03 16.45
CA THR A 26 -23.87 -5.42 16.72
C THR A 26 -24.94 -5.89 15.73
N GLU A 27 -26.10 -6.27 16.28
CA GLU A 27 -27.20 -6.96 15.59
C GLU A 27 -28.00 -6.09 14.60
N VAL A 28 -27.51 -4.92 14.21
CA VAL A 28 -28.32 -3.92 13.50
C VAL A 28 -27.66 -3.28 12.28
N ASP A 29 -26.77 -3.96 11.55
CA ASP A 29 -26.57 -3.63 10.12
C ASP A 29 -26.04 -4.77 9.24
N ALA A 30 -26.35 -6.01 9.62
CA ALA A 30 -25.87 -7.20 8.91
C ALA A 30 -26.43 -7.36 7.48
N ARG A 31 -27.41 -6.57 7.03
CA ARG A 31 -28.06 -6.74 5.71
C ARG A 31 -27.42 -5.92 4.58
N ARG A 32 -26.84 -4.74 4.86
CA ARG A 32 -26.15 -3.92 3.85
C ARG A 32 -24.69 -4.36 3.65
N ALA A 33 -23.98 -4.69 4.72
CA ALA A 33 -22.60 -5.22 4.65
C ALA A 33 -22.53 -6.61 3.99
N LYS A 34 -23.54 -7.48 4.20
CA LYS A 34 -23.62 -8.82 3.59
C LYS A 34 -23.69 -8.82 2.06
N SER A 35 -24.14 -7.74 1.42
CA SER A 35 -24.40 -7.75 -0.03
C SER A 35 -23.19 -7.40 -0.90
N LYS A 36 -22.19 -6.68 -0.40
CA LYS A 36 -20.99 -6.30 -1.19
C LYS A 36 -19.77 -7.19 -0.91
N LEU A 37 -19.59 -7.62 0.34
CA LEU A 37 -18.45 -8.46 0.78
C LEU A 37 -18.78 -9.97 0.79
N GLY A 38 -20.06 -10.35 0.92
CA GLY A 38 -20.50 -11.75 0.97
C GLY A 38 -20.42 -12.53 -0.36
N GLN A 39 -20.15 -11.86 -1.49
CA GLN A 39 -19.90 -12.53 -2.78
C GLN A 39 -18.48 -13.09 -2.92
N TRP A 40 -17.59 -12.78 -1.97
CA TRP A 40 -16.16 -13.05 -2.02
C TRP A 40 -15.83 -14.42 -1.40
N VAL A 41 -16.57 -15.45 -1.80
CA VAL A 41 -16.50 -16.79 -1.19
C VAL A 41 -15.66 -17.75 -2.04
N LYS A 42 -14.72 -18.39 -1.33
CA LYS A 42 -13.93 -19.60 -1.65
C LYS A 42 -13.14 -19.55 -2.97
N LEU A 43 -11.86 -19.23 -2.86
CA LEU A 43 -10.89 -19.54 -3.90
C LEU A 43 -10.54 -21.02 -3.88
N HIS A 44 -10.81 -21.69 -5.00
CA HIS A 44 -9.84 -22.63 -5.55
C HIS A 44 -8.80 -21.81 -6.32
N ASP A 45 -7.55 -22.24 -6.31
CA ASP A 45 -6.38 -21.59 -6.94
C ASP A 45 -6.57 -21.24 -8.44
N TYR A 46 -7.63 -21.74 -9.08
CA TYR A 46 -7.98 -21.53 -10.48
C TYR A 46 -9.06 -20.46 -10.76
N ASN A 47 -9.62 -19.77 -9.76
CA ASN A 47 -10.75 -18.86 -10.00
C ASN A 47 -10.34 -17.45 -10.46
N ILE A 48 -9.81 -17.36 -11.68
CA ILE A 48 -9.42 -16.10 -12.34
C ILE A 48 -10.60 -15.12 -12.41
N ALA A 49 -11.84 -15.60 -12.55
CA ALA A 49 -13.01 -14.72 -12.64
C ALA A 49 -13.19 -13.85 -11.39
N GLN A 50 -12.98 -14.42 -10.20
CA GLN A 50 -13.03 -13.65 -8.95
C GLN A 50 -11.88 -12.64 -8.87
N LYS A 51 -10.64 -13.06 -9.14
CA LYS A 51 -9.48 -12.15 -9.15
C LYS A 51 -9.70 -10.99 -10.13
N VAL A 52 -10.23 -11.26 -11.31
CA VAL A 52 -10.60 -10.24 -12.31
C VAL A 52 -11.60 -9.25 -11.75
N GLN A 53 -12.68 -9.71 -11.11
CA GLN A 53 -13.66 -8.82 -10.49
C GLN A 53 -12.96 -7.90 -9.48
N VAL A 54 -12.18 -8.45 -8.55
CA VAL A 54 -11.44 -7.65 -7.55
C VAL A 54 -10.53 -6.61 -8.20
N ILE A 55 -9.73 -7.03 -9.19
CA ILE A 55 -8.78 -6.16 -9.89
C ILE A 55 -9.49 -5.01 -10.62
N ILE A 56 -10.57 -5.31 -11.34
CA ILE A 56 -11.26 -4.32 -12.18
C ILE A 56 -12.06 -3.33 -11.33
N GLU A 57 -12.71 -3.79 -10.27
CA GLU A 57 -13.42 -2.91 -9.34
C GLU A 57 -12.43 -1.99 -8.60
N HIS A 58 -11.35 -2.55 -8.04
CA HIS A 58 -10.31 -1.75 -7.40
C HIS A 58 -9.70 -0.73 -8.37
N PHE A 59 -9.37 -1.14 -9.60
CA PHE A 59 -8.85 -0.23 -10.61
C PHE A 59 -9.80 0.94 -10.90
N ARG A 60 -11.09 0.65 -11.13
CA ARG A 60 -12.05 1.70 -11.47
C ARG A 60 -12.23 2.70 -10.33
N GLU A 61 -12.36 2.20 -9.11
CA GLU A 61 -12.68 3.03 -7.94
C GLU A 61 -11.49 3.85 -7.45
N HIS A 62 -10.29 3.28 -7.43
CA HIS A 62 -9.13 3.87 -6.74
C HIS A 62 -8.03 4.35 -7.69
N VAL A 63 -7.91 3.74 -8.88
CA VAL A 63 -6.74 3.96 -9.75
C VAL A 63 -7.10 4.78 -10.99
N SER A 64 -8.26 4.55 -11.60
CA SER A 64 -8.62 5.11 -12.90
C SER A 64 -8.69 6.65 -12.89
N GLY A 65 -9.18 7.24 -11.78
CA GLY A 65 -9.27 8.68 -11.59
C GLY A 65 -7.94 9.39 -11.31
N LEU A 66 -6.89 8.64 -10.94
CA LEU A 66 -5.58 9.21 -10.65
C LEU A 66 -4.98 9.88 -11.89
N LEU A 67 -4.10 10.84 -11.67
CA LEU A 67 -3.43 11.60 -12.72
C LEU A 67 -4.41 12.31 -13.69
N GLY A 68 -5.58 12.70 -13.18
CA GLY A 68 -6.63 13.34 -13.98
C GLY A 68 -7.30 12.38 -14.95
N GLY A 69 -7.57 11.14 -14.53
CA GLY A 69 -8.21 10.11 -15.36
C GLY A 69 -7.25 9.28 -16.22
N LYS A 70 -5.94 9.38 -15.95
CA LYS A 70 -4.88 8.75 -16.77
C LYS A 70 -4.13 7.63 -16.03
N GLY A 71 -4.60 7.24 -14.84
CA GLY A 71 -4.03 6.15 -14.07
C GLY A 71 -4.02 4.85 -14.86
N LYS A 72 -2.89 4.14 -14.85
CA LYS A 72 -2.71 2.84 -15.51
C LYS A 72 -2.43 1.75 -14.50
N ALA A 73 -2.76 0.52 -14.85
CA ALA A 73 -2.41 -0.64 -14.04
C ALA A 73 -1.80 -1.79 -14.85
N MET A 74 -1.10 -2.67 -14.14
CA MET A 74 -0.48 -3.87 -14.69
C MET A 74 -0.91 -5.11 -13.92
N ILE A 75 -1.28 -6.18 -14.61
CA ILE A 75 -1.56 -7.50 -14.04
C ILE A 75 -0.40 -8.43 -14.43
N VAL A 76 0.37 -8.89 -13.45
CA VAL A 76 1.54 -9.76 -13.63
C VAL A 76 1.10 -11.20 -13.38
N THR A 77 1.18 -12.04 -14.41
CA THR A 77 0.72 -13.44 -14.37
C THR A 77 1.88 -14.42 -14.42
N GLY A 78 1.69 -15.62 -13.88
CA GLY A 78 2.73 -16.65 -13.83
C GLY A 78 3.13 -17.23 -15.18
N SER A 79 2.22 -17.23 -16.16
CA SER A 79 2.40 -17.90 -17.45
C SER A 79 1.65 -17.22 -18.59
N ARG A 80 2.05 -17.53 -19.83
CA ARG A 80 1.35 -17.02 -21.03
C ARG A 80 -0.09 -17.51 -21.11
N LYS A 81 -0.37 -18.75 -20.67
CA LYS A 81 -1.75 -19.29 -20.60
C LYS A 81 -2.60 -18.54 -19.58
N GLU A 82 -2.04 -18.16 -18.43
CA GLU A 82 -2.74 -17.32 -17.47
C GLU A 82 -2.99 -15.91 -18.01
N ALA A 83 -2.03 -15.29 -18.70
CA ALA A 83 -2.26 -14.00 -19.36
C ALA A 83 -3.44 -14.05 -20.33
N VAL A 84 -3.58 -15.13 -21.11
CA VAL A 84 -4.73 -15.36 -21.99
C VAL A 84 -6.02 -15.46 -21.18
N ARG A 85 -6.06 -16.29 -20.12
CA ARG A 85 -7.25 -16.45 -19.27
C ARG A 85 -7.65 -15.14 -18.59
N TYR A 86 -6.69 -14.36 -18.09
CA TYR A 86 -6.93 -13.04 -17.53
C TYR A 86 -7.51 -12.08 -18.56
N LYS A 87 -6.97 -12.05 -19.78
CA LYS A 87 -7.50 -11.17 -20.84
C LYS A 87 -8.95 -11.49 -21.18
N LEU A 88 -9.25 -12.78 -21.37
CA LEU A 88 -10.63 -13.23 -21.64
C LEU A 88 -11.56 -12.92 -20.45
N GLY A 89 -11.10 -13.16 -19.22
CA GLY A 89 -11.86 -12.84 -18.01
C GLY A 89 -12.16 -11.35 -17.87
N VAL A 90 -11.13 -10.51 -18.03
CA VAL A 90 -11.24 -9.04 -17.95
C VAL A 90 -12.18 -8.52 -19.01
N ASP A 91 -12.01 -8.93 -20.27
CA ASP A 91 -12.88 -8.47 -21.37
C ASP A 91 -14.33 -8.87 -21.14
N LYS A 92 -14.56 -10.13 -20.73
CA LYS A 92 -15.90 -10.64 -20.40
C LYS A 92 -16.53 -9.83 -19.27
N TYR A 93 -15.78 -9.58 -18.19
CA TYR A 93 -16.28 -8.85 -17.03
C TYR A 93 -16.61 -7.40 -17.38
N ILE A 94 -15.72 -6.69 -18.09
CA ILE A 94 -15.95 -5.31 -18.57
C ILE A 94 -17.20 -5.24 -19.44
N ALA A 95 -17.36 -6.19 -20.37
CA ALA A 95 -18.52 -6.24 -21.25
C ALA A 95 -19.82 -6.51 -20.49
N GLN A 96 -19.80 -7.43 -19.52
CA GLN A 96 -20.96 -7.77 -18.68
C GLN A 96 -21.42 -6.60 -17.82
N GLN A 97 -20.48 -5.82 -17.25
CA GLN A 97 -20.79 -4.65 -16.43
C GLN A 97 -21.08 -3.39 -17.26
N GLY A 98 -20.83 -3.42 -18.58
CA GLY A 98 -21.06 -2.29 -19.48
C GLY A 98 -20.11 -1.11 -19.24
N TYR A 99 -18.93 -1.35 -18.67
CA TYR A 99 -17.95 -0.29 -18.40
C TYR A 99 -17.37 0.28 -19.70
N LYS A 100 -17.46 1.60 -19.86
CA LYS A 100 -16.93 2.33 -21.02
C LYS A 100 -15.58 2.96 -20.68
N GLY A 101 -14.69 3.06 -21.67
CA GLY A 101 -13.36 3.67 -21.49
C GLY A 101 -12.37 2.81 -20.69
N LEU A 102 -12.71 1.56 -20.40
CA LEU A 102 -11.84 0.60 -19.75
C LEU A 102 -11.49 -0.52 -20.73
N THR A 103 -10.26 -0.51 -21.25
CA THR A 103 -9.77 -1.55 -22.15
C THR A 103 -8.50 -2.15 -21.58
N ALA A 104 -8.44 -3.48 -21.52
CA ALA A 104 -7.22 -4.21 -21.21
C ALA A 104 -6.47 -4.60 -22.48
N MET A 105 -5.14 -4.62 -22.40
CA MET A 105 -4.27 -5.25 -23.40
C MET A 105 -3.45 -6.38 -22.77
N VAL A 106 -3.02 -7.33 -23.60
CA VAL A 106 -2.20 -8.47 -23.16
C VAL A 106 -0.85 -8.49 -23.86
N ALA A 107 0.22 -8.81 -23.14
CA ALA A 107 1.58 -8.82 -23.64
C ALA A 107 2.29 -10.14 -23.33
N PHE A 108 2.59 -10.91 -24.38
CA PHE A 108 3.44 -12.10 -24.31
C PHE A 108 4.06 -12.41 -25.67
N SER A 109 5.13 -13.21 -25.67
CA SER A 109 5.78 -13.68 -26.89
C SER A 109 5.19 -14.99 -27.40
N GLY A 110 5.19 -15.15 -28.73
CA GLY A 110 4.77 -16.37 -29.42
C GLY A 110 3.25 -16.60 -29.42
N GLU A 111 2.88 -17.78 -29.89
CA GLU A 111 1.50 -18.27 -29.84
C GLU A 111 1.29 -19.13 -28.58
N VAL A 112 0.04 -19.13 -28.10
CA VAL A 112 -0.42 -19.91 -26.96
C VAL A 112 -1.61 -20.74 -27.42
N GLU A 113 -1.55 -22.04 -27.13
CA GLU A 113 -2.62 -23.00 -27.36
C GLU A 113 -2.88 -23.78 -26.06
N PHE A 114 -4.13 -24.20 -25.88
CA PHE A 114 -4.54 -25.02 -24.74
C PHE A 114 -4.67 -26.47 -25.16
N SER A 115 -4.26 -27.38 -24.27
CA SER A 115 -4.41 -28.83 -24.45
C SER A 115 -5.43 -29.39 -23.44
N PRO A 116 -6.00 -30.58 -23.68
CA PRO A 116 -6.96 -31.20 -22.74
C PRO A 116 -6.40 -31.45 -21.33
N GLN A 117 -5.08 -31.41 -21.15
CA GLN A 117 -4.41 -31.53 -19.86
C GLN A 117 -4.37 -30.21 -19.08
N ASP A 118 -4.64 -29.07 -19.73
CA ASP A 118 -4.78 -27.82 -19.02
C ASP A 118 -6.13 -27.75 -18.29
N PRO A 119 -6.18 -27.11 -17.12
CA PRO A 119 -7.42 -26.93 -16.38
C PRO A 119 -8.36 -25.94 -17.10
N ASN A 120 -9.67 -26.14 -16.96
CA ASN A 120 -10.72 -25.21 -17.41
C ASN A 120 -10.55 -24.76 -18.88
N THR A 121 -10.49 -25.72 -19.81
CA THR A 121 -10.24 -25.49 -21.25
C THR A 121 -11.48 -25.45 -22.11
N GLU A 122 -12.66 -25.48 -21.49
CA GLU A 122 -13.95 -25.34 -22.16
C GLU A 122 -13.98 -24.05 -23.00
N GLY A 123 -14.14 -24.20 -24.32
CA GLY A 123 -14.13 -23.08 -25.26
C GLY A 123 -12.75 -22.50 -25.62
N LEU A 124 -11.65 -23.11 -25.16
CA LEU A 124 -10.28 -22.67 -25.47
C LEU A 124 -9.50 -23.66 -26.35
N LEU A 125 -9.96 -24.92 -26.45
CA LEU A 125 -9.31 -25.94 -27.26
C LEU A 125 -9.44 -25.64 -28.76
N GLY A 126 -8.33 -25.78 -29.50
CA GLY A 126 -8.28 -25.52 -30.94
C GLY A 126 -8.11 -24.04 -31.34
N GLU A 127 -8.17 -23.12 -30.37
CA GLU A 127 -7.90 -21.69 -30.57
C GLU A 127 -6.41 -21.38 -30.40
N LYS A 128 -5.89 -20.50 -31.27
CA LYS A 128 -4.53 -19.96 -31.17
C LYS A 128 -4.56 -18.52 -30.69
N PHE A 129 -3.96 -18.27 -29.54
CA PHE A 129 -3.89 -16.96 -28.94
C PHE A 129 -2.53 -16.31 -29.18
N SER A 130 -2.54 -15.08 -29.69
CA SER A 130 -1.34 -14.28 -29.90
C SER A 130 -1.59 -12.82 -29.49
N GLU A 131 -0.50 -12.08 -29.24
CA GLU A 131 -0.55 -10.66 -28.90
C GLU A 131 -1.37 -9.85 -29.91
N THR A 132 -1.23 -10.14 -31.20
CA THR A 132 -1.98 -9.43 -32.26
C THR A 132 -3.47 -9.80 -32.26
N ARG A 133 -3.81 -11.08 -32.08
CA ARG A 133 -5.21 -11.55 -32.08
C ARG A 133 -5.97 -11.05 -30.86
N MET A 134 -5.31 -10.98 -29.71
CA MET A 134 -5.94 -10.59 -28.45
C MET A 134 -5.96 -9.07 -28.21
N ASN A 135 -5.26 -8.29 -29.05
CA ASN A 135 -5.27 -6.83 -29.01
C ASN A 135 -5.73 -6.24 -30.36
N PRO A 136 -6.97 -6.49 -30.83
CA PRO A 136 -7.41 -6.04 -32.16
C PRO A 136 -7.35 -4.51 -32.33
N GLY A 137 -7.53 -3.74 -31.26
CA GLY A 137 -7.40 -2.28 -31.25
C GLY A 137 -5.97 -1.75 -31.40
N LEU A 138 -4.95 -2.62 -31.31
CA LEU A 138 -3.55 -2.21 -31.40
C LEU A 138 -3.22 -1.75 -32.83
N LYS A 139 -3.85 -2.38 -33.84
CA LYS A 139 -3.69 -2.04 -35.28
C LYS A 139 -2.23 -1.94 -35.73
N GLY A 140 -1.37 -2.81 -35.20
CA GLY A 140 0.07 -2.84 -35.51
C GLY A 140 0.90 -1.71 -34.87
N ARG A 141 0.30 -0.86 -34.02
CA ARG A 141 1.03 0.14 -33.25
C ARG A 141 1.96 -0.53 -32.24
N ASP A 142 3.05 0.17 -31.90
CA ASP A 142 3.87 -0.24 -30.77
C ASP A 142 3.04 -0.22 -29.48
N MET A 143 3.09 -1.31 -28.73
CA MET A 143 2.28 -1.49 -27.51
C MET A 143 2.61 -0.46 -26.44
N ARG A 144 3.88 -0.04 -26.34
CA ARG A 144 4.28 0.95 -25.32
C ARG A 144 3.65 2.30 -25.61
N LYS A 145 3.68 2.70 -26.88
CA LYS A 145 2.99 3.92 -27.36
C LYS A 145 1.48 3.82 -27.20
N ALA A 146 0.88 2.67 -27.53
CA ALA A 146 -0.56 2.48 -27.40
C ALA A 146 -1.02 2.45 -25.93
N PHE A 147 -0.22 1.88 -25.02
CA PHE A 147 -0.54 1.90 -23.59
C PHE A 147 -0.37 3.29 -22.97
N ASP A 148 0.46 4.13 -23.57
CA ASP A 148 0.63 5.52 -23.14
C ASP A 148 -0.56 6.42 -23.51
N THR A 149 -1.39 6.02 -24.49
CA THR A 149 -2.64 6.74 -24.81
C THR A 149 -3.78 6.33 -23.86
N ASP A 150 -4.94 6.95 -24.02
CA ASP A 150 -6.15 6.62 -23.24
C ASP A 150 -6.88 5.38 -23.79
N ASP A 151 -6.36 4.74 -24.84
CA ASP A 151 -6.97 3.57 -25.49
C ASP A 151 -7.00 2.34 -24.57
N TYR A 152 -6.02 2.22 -23.67
CA TYR A 152 -5.81 1.05 -22.81
C TYR A 152 -5.48 1.47 -21.39
N ALA A 153 -6.21 0.94 -20.41
CA ALA A 153 -6.03 1.30 -19.01
C ALA A 153 -5.25 0.23 -18.22
N VAL A 154 -5.35 -1.03 -18.63
CA VAL A 154 -4.75 -2.19 -17.94
C VAL A 154 -3.88 -3.00 -18.90
N MET A 155 -2.68 -3.36 -18.47
CA MET A 155 -1.79 -4.26 -19.22
C MET A 155 -1.61 -5.58 -18.47
N ILE A 156 -1.92 -6.69 -19.12
CA ILE A 156 -1.73 -8.05 -18.61
C ILE A 156 -0.42 -8.59 -19.18
N VAL A 157 0.50 -8.99 -18.32
CA VAL A 157 1.84 -9.45 -18.70
C VAL A 157 2.10 -10.85 -18.13
N ALA A 158 2.90 -11.65 -18.84
CA ALA A 158 3.49 -12.87 -18.32
C ALA A 158 4.99 -12.66 -18.05
N GLN A 159 5.84 -12.95 -19.04
CA GLN A 159 7.29 -12.74 -18.98
C GLN A 159 7.76 -11.50 -19.75
N LYS A 160 6.96 -11.03 -20.73
CA LYS A 160 7.30 -9.85 -21.54
C LYS A 160 7.16 -8.59 -20.69
N PHE A 161 7.99 -7.60 -20.97
CA PHE A 161 8.01 -6.32 -20.25
C PHE A 161 8.38 -6.40 -18.76
N GLN A 162 8.93 -7.54 -18.29
CA GLN A 162 9.61 -7.65 -16.99
C GLN A 162 10.97 -6.93 -16.97
N THR A 163 11.55 -6.61 -18.13
CA THR A 163 12.73 -5.74 -18.30
C THR A 163 12.46 -4.66 -19.37
N GLY A 164 12.92 -3.42 -19.14
CA GLY A 164 12.94 -2.36 -20.17
C GLY A 164 11.63 -1.70 -20.61
N PHE A 165 10.48 -2.06 -20.03
CA PHE A 165 9.23 -1.29 -20.17
C PHE A 165 9.18 -0.16 -19.13
N ASP A 166 8.87 1.05 -19.57
CA ASP A 166 8.75 2.22 -18.72
C ASP A 166 7.42 2.91 -18.96
N GLN A 167 6.62 3.07 -17.89
CA GLN A 167 5.34 3.77 -17.94
C GLN A 167 5.16 4.60 -16.67
N PRO A 168 5.48 5.91 -16.70
CA PRO A 168 5.35 6.79 -15.54
C PRO A 168 3.93 6.85 -14.96
N LYS A 169 2.88 6.69 -15.78
CA LYS A 169 1.47 6.69 -15.36
C LYS A 169 0.99 5.38 -14.72
N LEU A 170 1.88 4.40 -14.55
CA LEU A 170 1.55 3.14 -13.87
C LEU A 170 1.35 3.40 -12.37
N CYS A 171 0.13 3.33 -11.89
CA CYS A 171 -0.24 3.60 -10.50
C CYS A 171 -0.58 2.33 -9.71
N ALA A 172 -0.92 1.23 -10.37
CA ALA A 172 -1.22 -0.03 -9.68
C ALA A 172 -0.58 -1.25 -10.33
N MET A 173 -0.24 -2.24 -9.52
CA MET A 173 0.21 -3.55 -9.95
C MET A 173 -0.55 -4.66 -9.21
N TYR A 174 -1.07 -5.62 -9.96
CA TYR A 174 -1.77 -6.79 -9.46
C TYR A 174 -0.90 -8.02 -9.75
N VAL A 175 -0.47 -8.74 -8.73
CA VAL A 175 0.51 -9.83 -8.87
C VAL A 175 -0.17 -11.16 -8.65
N ASP A 176 -0.20 -12.01 -9.68
CA ASP A 176 -0.66 -13.39 -9.62
C ASP A 176 0.45 -14.33 -10.11
N LYS A 177 1.63 -14.19 -9.51
CA LYS A 177 2.83 -14.96 -9.80
C LYS A 177 3.72 -15.03 -8.54
N PRO A 178 4.36 -16.17 -8.26
CA PRO A 178 5.43 -16.23 -7.26
C PRO A 178 6.58 -15.28 -7.64
N LEU A 179 6.88 -14.32 -6.76
CA LEU A 179 7.99 -13.38 -6.89
C LEU A 179 9.01 -13.67 -5.78
N GLY A 180 10.29 -13.76 -6.15
CA GLY A 180 11.38 -14.01 -5.20
C GLY A 180 12.65 -13.24 -5.57
N GLY A 181 13.41 -12.84 -4.54
CA GLY A 181 14.68 -12.16 -4.67
C GLY A 181 14.65 -10.96 -5.62
N VAL A 182 15.63 -10.89 -6.52
CA VAL A 182 15.80 -9.80 -7.50
C VAL A 182 14.57 -9.60 -8.38
N GLU A 183 13.84 -10.67 -8.75
CA GLU A 183 12.68 -10.57 -9.62
C GLU A 183 11.53 -9.78 -8.96
N CYS A 184 11.37 -9.94 -7.65
CA CYS A 184 10.39 -9.19 -6.86
C CYS A 184 10.68 -7.68 -6.94
N VAL A 185 11.92 -7.30 -6.66
CA VAL A 185 12.37 -5.90 -6.70
C VAL A 185 12.23 -5.33 -8.10
N GLN A 186 12.67 -6.06 -9.13
CA GLN A 186 12.57 -5.61 -10.53
C GLN A 186 11.13 -5.43 -10.99
N THR A 187 10.22 -6.30 -10.55
CA THR A 187 8.81 -6.27 -10.93
C THR A 187 8.10 -5.11 -10.24
N LEU A 188 8.15 -5.05 -8.90
CA LEU A 188 7.44 -4.03 -8.14
C LEU A 188 8.05 -2.62 -8.35
N SER A 189 9.37 -2.50 -8.50
CA SER A 189 10.02 -1.18 -8.74
C SER A 189 9.58 -0.48 -10.02
N ARG A 190 8.83 -1.14 -10.91
CA ARG A 190 8.23 -0.51 -12.10
C ARG A 190 7.26 0.59 -11.74
N LEU A 191 6.62 0.50 -10.58
CA LEU A 191 5.75 1.52 -10.05
C LEU A 191 6.52 2.76 -9.54
N ASN A 192 7.83 2.66 -9.28
CA ASN A 192 8.65 3.74 -8.67
C ASN A 192 8.91 4.95 -9.57
N ARG A 193 8.43 4.93 -10.82
CA ARG A 193 8.60 6.02 -11.78
C ARG A 193 7.82 7.24 -11.33
N ILE A 194 8.51 8.37 -11.21
CA ILE A 194 7.95 9.64 -10.75
C ILE A 194 7.18 10.28 -11.92
N HIS A 195 6.00 10.82 -11.63
CA HIS A 195 5.19 11.59 -12.58
C HIS A 195 4.44 12.70 -11.81
N PRO A 196 4.25 13.91 -12.37
CA PRO A 196 3.44 14.94 -11.74
C PRO A 196 2.04 14.43 -11.37
N GLY A 197 1.60 14.65 -10.13
CA GLY A 197 0.33 14.16 -9.61
C GLY A 197 0.33 12.70 -9.15
N LYS A 198 1.44 11.96 -9.33
CA LYS A 198 1.57 10.58 -8.84
C LYS A 198 2.15 10.58 -7.43
N ALA A 199 1.25 10.67 -6.46
CA ALA A 199 1.61 10.61 -5.04
C ALA A 199 1.62 9.17 -4.49
N GLU A 200 0.86 8.27 -5.11
CA GLU A 200 0.53 6.95 -4.56
C GLU A 200 0.70 5.85 -5.61
N THR A 201 1.05 4.66 -5.13
CA THR A 201 1.16 3.42 -5.91
C THR A 201 0.50 2.29 -5.15
N TYR A 202 -0.19 1.39 -5.84
CA TYR A 202 -0.94 0.29 -5.23
C TYR A 202 -0.37 -1.05 -5.68
N VAL A 203 -0.16 -1.98 -4.74
CA VAL A 203 0.20 -3.37 -5.06
C VAL A 203 -0.78 -4.31 -4.38
N LEU A 204 -1.47 -5.13 -5.17
CA LEU A 204 -2.31 -6.22 -4.66
C LEU A 204 -1.74 -7.55 -5.13
N ASP A 205 -1.24 -8.35 -4.20
CA ASP A 205 -0.52 -9.59 -4.46
C ASP A 205 -1.33 -10.81 -4.04
N PHE A 206 -1.69 -11.65 -5.01
CA PHE A 206 -2.51 -12.84 -4.81
C PHE A 206 -1.74 -14.08 -4.38
N VAL A 207 -0.40 -14.06 -4.41
CA VAL A 207 0.44 -15.27 -4.31
C VAL A 207 1.47 -15.17 -3.21
N ASN A 208 2.12 -14.01 -3.06
CA ASN A 208 3.32 -13.90 -2.26
C ASN A 208 3.02 -13.58 -0.79
N ASP A 209 3.90 -14.11 0.06
CA ASP A 209 3.96 -13.77 1.46
C ASP A 209 4.55 -12.36 1.60
N PRO A 210 3.87 -11.42 2.29
CA PRO A 210 4.40 -10.10 2.55
C PRO A 210 5.82 -10.14 3.14
N GLU A 211 6.08 -10.98 4.15
CA GLU A 211 7.38 -11.02 4.83
C GLU A 211 8.53 -11.32 3.85
N LYS A 212 8.33 -12.30 2.96
CA LYS A 212 9.31 -12.65 1.92
C LYS A 212 9.51 -11.56 0.89
N VAL A 213 8.46 -10.80 0.56
CA VAL A 213 8.56 -9.64 -0.33
C VAL A 213 9.38 -8.54 0.33
N LEU A 214 9.18 -8.30 1.64
CA LEU A 214 9.96 -7.33 2.39
C LEU A 214 11.43 -7.73 2.49
N GLU A 215 11.73 -8.99 2.82
CA GLU A 215 13.09 -9.52 2.85
C GLU A 215 13.82 -9.27 1.52
N ALA A 216 13.17 -9.60 0.40
CA ALA A 216 13.73 -9.36 -0.93
C ALA A 216 14.00 -7.86 -1.20
N PHE A 217 13.19 -6.96 -0.64
CA PHE A 217 13.41 -5.52 -0.76
C PHE A 217 14.50 -4.99 0.18
N GLN A 218 14.63 -5.54 1.39
CA GLN A 218 15.63 -5.12 2.37
C GLN A 218 17.06 -5.42 1.95
N GLU A 219 17.27 -6.41 1.07
CA GLU A 219 18.56 -6.65 0.41
C GLU A 219 19.06 -5.43 -0.39
N TYR A 220 18.15 -4.59 -0.89
CA TYR A 220 18.47 -3.45 -1.78
C TYR A 220 18.07 -2.08 -1.21
N TYR A 221 17.13 -2.05 -0.26
CA TYR A 221 16.55 -0.83 0.32
C TYR A 221 16.46 -0.95 1.85
N GLN A 222 17.39 -0.31 2.56
CA GLN A 222 17.48 -0.35 4.04
C GLN A 222 16.25 0.22 4.77
N THR A 223 15.42 1.02 4.11
CA THR A 223 14.24 1.68 4.70
C THR A 223 12.91 1.04 4.31
N ALA A 224 12.92 -0.07 3.57
CA ALA A 224 11.71 -0.78 3.17
C ALA A 224 10.95 -1.27 4.42
N THR A 225 9.65 -0.96 4.51
CA THR A 225 8.77 -1.39 5.61
C THR A 225 7.40 -1.77 5.07
N LEU A 226 6.92 -2.95 5.47
CA LEU A 226 5.54 -3.34 5.27
C LEU A 226 4.65 -2.83 6.40
N LEU A 227 3.38 -2.64 6.06
CA LEU A 227 2.34 -2.52 7.08
C LEU A 227 1.92 -3.94 7.43
N ASP A 228 2.05 -4.32 8.70
CA ASP A 228 1.33 -5.47 9.21
C ASP A 228 -0.13 -5.03 9.31
N VAL A 229 -0.96 -5.54 8.40
CA VAL A 229 -2.38 -5.23 8.36
C VAL A 229 -3.22 -6.45 8.71
N SER A 230 -2.76 -7.33 9.60
CA SER A 230 -3.42 -8.61 9.87
C SER A 230 -4.67 -8.54 10.77
N ASP A 231 -4.96 -7.40 11.41
CA ASP A 231 -6.10 -7.24 12.33
C ASP A 231 -6.82 -5.88 12.22
N PRO A 232 -8.06 -5.78 11.69
CA PRO A 232 -8.76 -4.52 11.49
C PRO A 232 -8.92 -3.68 12.75
N ASP A 233 -8.94 -4.31 13.92
CA ASP A 233 -9.13 -3.63 15.20
C ASP A 233 -7.84 -2.99 15.73
N HIS A 234 -6.68 -3.37 15.19
CA HIS A 234 -5.39 -2.77 15.53
C HIS A 234 -5.35 -1.25 15.28
N ILE A 235 -6.21 -0.72 14.40
CA ILE A 235 -6.32 0.72 14.20
C ILE A 235 -6.74 1.46 15.48
N TRP A 236 -7.60 0.85 16.30
CA TRP A 236 -8.09 1.42 17.55
C TRP A 236 -7.00 1.39 18.62
N GLU A 237 -6.21 0.31 18.66
CA GLU A 237 -5.03 0.23 19.53
C GLU A 237 -3.99 1.30 19.16
N LEU A 238 -3.73 1.48 17.86
CA LEU A 238 -2.83 2.52 17.37
C LEU A 238 -3.36 3.93 17.66
N GLU A 239 -4.66 4.17 17.47
CA GLU A 239 -5.31 5.43 17.84
C GLU A 239 -5.11 5.74 19.33
N GLU A 240 -5.42 4.77 20.19
CA GLU A 240 -5.35 4.91 21.63
C GLU A 240 -3.90 5.14 22.08
N LYS A 241 -2.94 4.38 21.53
CA LYS A 241 -1.50 4.56 21.78
C LYS A 241 -1.04 5.96 21.41
N LEU A 242 -1.47 6.49 20.27
CA LEU A 242 -1.14 7.83 19.80
C LEU A 242 -1.73 8.92 20.71
N LYS A 243 -2.97 8.76 21.17
CA LYS A 243 -3.61 9.67 22.13
C LYS A 243 -2.88 9.67 23.47
N GLN A 244 -2.54 8.49 23.98
CA GLN A 244 -1.85 8.33 25.27
C GLN A 244 -0.44 8.91 25.27
N ALA A 245 0.20 9.04 24.11
CA ALA A 245 1.52 9.65 24.01
C ALA A 245 1.56 11.14 24.43
N GLY A 246 0.40 11.82 24.42
CA GLY A 246 0.26 13.19 24.92
C GLY A 246 0.96 14.26 24.08
N LEU A 247 1.34 13.95 22.84
CA LEU A 247 2.07 14.85 21.95
C LEU A 247 1.14 15.76 21.11
N PHE A 248 -0.11 15.34 20.94
CA PHE A 248 -1.19 16.15 20.36
C PHE A 248 -2.47 16.01 21.18
N GLN A 249 -3.44 16.88 20.93
CA GLN A 249 -4.77 16.87 21.53
C GLN A 249 -5.84 16.61 20.46
N MET A 250 -6.91 15.91 20.82
CA MET A 250 -8.04 15.66 19.89
C MET A 250 -8.77 16.95 19.47
N SER A 251 -8.67 18.02 20.27
CA SER A 251 -9.13 19.36 19.89
C SER A 251 -8.36 19.92 18.68
N GLU A 252 -7.05 19.71 18.63
CA GLU A 252 -6.20 20.10 17.50
C GLU A 252 -6.54 19.30 16.24
N VAL A 253 -6.78 18.00 16.39
CA VAL A 253 -7.22 17.10 15.30
C VAL A 253 -8.56 17.54 14.71
N THR A 254 -9.52 17.88 15.57
CA THR A 254 -10.84 18.35 15.17
C THR A 254 -10.74 19.69 14.45
N HIS A 255 -10.03 20.65 15.03
CA HIS A 255 -9.84 21.99 14.46
C HIS A 255 -9.10 21.94 13.11
N PHE A 256 -8.11 21.06 12.98
CA PHE A 256 -7.40 20.84 11.72
C PHE A 256 -8.36 20.39 10.62
N SER A 257 -9.22 19.42 10.95
CA SER A 257 -10.16 18.84 10.00
C SER A 257 -11.22 19.87 9.55
N GLU A 258 -11.75 20.65 10.48
CA GLU A 258 -12.67 21.76 10.16
C GLU A 258 -12.07 22.72 9.13
N ILE A 259 -10.81 23.14 9.32
CA ILE A 259 -10.10 24.02 8.38
C ILE A 259 -9.81 23.31 7.05
N PHE A 260 -9.47 22.03 7.08
CA PHE A 260 -9.14 21.26 5.88
C PHE A 260 -10.30 21.16 4.90
N TYR A 261 -11.54 21.01 5.40
CA TYR A 261 -12.74 20.90 4.56
C TYR A 261 -13.32 22.27 4.12
N LEU A 262 -12.74 23.40 4.54
CA LEU A 262 -13.16 24.72 4.03
C LEU A 262 -12.81 24.88 2.54
N LYS A 263 -13.76 25.44 1.76
CA LYS A 263 -13.58 25.71 0.31
C LYS A 263 -12.37 26.60 0.00
N SER A 264 -11.94 27.45 0.93
CA SER A 264 -10.75 28.30 0.81
C SER A 264 -9.67 27.89 1.82
N LYS A 265 -8.95 26.82 1.52
CA LYS A 265 -7.84 26.33 2.35
C LYS A 265 -6.58 27.19 2.17
N SER A 266 -6.06 27.73 3.27
CA SER A 266 -4.71 28.31 3.31
C SER A 266 -3.74 27.28 3.89
N GLN A 267 -2.67 26.95 3.17
CA GLN A 267 -1.62 26.06 3.67
C GLN A 267 -1.00 26.59 4.98
N ALA A 268 -0.92 27.91 5.14
CA ALA A 268 -0.43 28.52 6.37
C ALA A 268 -1.39 28.28 7.56
N ALA A 269 -2.70 28.25 7.32
CA ALA A 269 -3.67 27.97 8.37
C ALA A 269 -3.55 26.52 8.85
N LEU A 270 -3.42 25.55 7.94
CA LEU A 270 -3.22 24.14 8.29
C LEU A 270 -1.93 23.93 9.09
N SER A 271 -0.81 24.53 8.66
CA SER A 271 0.46 24.45 9.38
C SER A 271 0.39 25.03 10.80
N ASN A 272 -0.37 26.11 10.99
CA ASN A 272 -0.52 26.74 12.31
C ASN A 272 -1.25 25.85 13.32
N VAL A 273 -2.19 25.01 12.87
CA VAL A 273 -2.92 24.10 13.78
C VAL A 273 -2.03 22.95 14.26
N VAL A 274 -1.11 22.49 13.42
CA VAL A 274 -0.20 21.38 13.74
C VAL A 274 0.99 21.85 14.58
N LYS A 275 1.30 23.14 14.52
CA LYS A 275 2.47 23.77 15.16
C LYS A 275 2.59 23.48 16.68
N PRO A 276 1.53 23.55 17.51
CA PRO A 276 1.69 23.28 18.94
C PRO A 276 2.13 21.83 19.24
N ALA A 277 1.68 20.85 18.45
CA ALA A 277 2.12 19.46 18.59
C ALA A 277 3.58 19.28 18.17
N VAL A 278 4.01 19.99 17.11
CA VAL A 278 5.42 20.04 16.70
C VAL A 278 6.29 20.62 17.82
N GLU A 279 5.89 21.77 18.39
CA GLU A 279 6.64 22.42 19.47
C GLU A 279 6.74 21.53 20.73
N ARG A 280 5.65 20.83 21.10
CA ARG A 280 5.68 19.86 22.21
C ARG A 280 6.66 18.72 21.97
N TRP A 281 6.67 18.15 20.76
CA TRP A 281 7.59 17.09 20.40
C TRP A 281 9.04 17.59 20.36
N GLU A 282 9.30 18.74 19.72
CA GLU A 282 10.65 19.31 19.59
C GLU A 282 11.26 19.65 20.95
N ASN A 283 10.48 20.19 21.89
CA ASN A 283 10.97 20.50 23.23
C ASN A 283 11.35 19.23 23.99
N ARG A 284 10.48 18.21 24.01
CA ARG A 284 10.78 16.91 24.64
C ARG A 284 12.00 16.24 24.01
N TYR A 285 12.10 16.27 22.69
CA TYR A 285 13.23 15.69 21.96
C TYR A 285 14.55 16.39 22.31
N ARG A 286 14.55 17.73 22.35
CA ARG A 286 15.73 18.52 22.71
C ARG A 286 16.20 18.25 24.14
N GLU A 287 15.27 18.18 25.09
CA GLU A 287 15.58 17.87 26.50
C GLU A 287 16.16 16.46 26.64
N ALA A 288 15.51 15.46 26.04
CA ALA A 288 15.97 14.07 26.04
C ALA A 288 17.35 13.92 25.37
N GLN A 289 17.60 14.64 24.28
CA GLN A 289 18.90 14.62 23.60
C GLN A 289 20.01 15.20 24.48
N GLN A 290 19.74 16.29 25.22
CA GLN A 290 20.70 16.87 26.16
C GLN A 290 21.00 15.94 27.33
N GLU A 291 19.98 15.28 27.87
CA GLU A 291 20.13 14.30 28.96
C GLU A 291 20.93 13.07 28.51
N ALA A 292 20.59 12.51 27.34
CA ALA A 292 21.33 11.39 26.76
C ALA A 292 22.79 11.75 26.44
N HIS A 293 23.06 13.00 26.03
CA HIS A 293 24.43 13.47 25.80
C HIS A 293 25.23 13.54 27.10
N LYS A 294 24.65 14.11 28.18
CA LYS A 294 25.30 14.16 29.50
C LYS A 294 25.56 12.76 30.07
N ALA A 295 24.58 11.87 29.99
CA ALA A 295 24.72 10.49 30.46
C ALA A 295 25.79 9.72 29.65
N ARG A 296 25.87 9.97 28.33
CA ARG A 296 26.92 9.40 27.48
C ARG A 296 28.30 9.91 27.87
N ASP A 297 28.46 11.20 28.10
CA ASP A 297 29.74 11.78 28.54
C ASP A 297 30.19 11.22 29.90
N LEU A 298 29.24 11.02 30.82
CA LEU A 298 29.50 10.37 32.10
C LEU A 298 29.96 8.93 31.91
N PHE A 299 29.25 8.14 31.11
CA PHE A 299 29.61 6.76 30.79
C PHE A 299 31.01 6.64 30.17
N GLU A 300 31.36 7.50 29.21
CA GLU A 300 32.69 7.50 28.59
C GLU A 300 33.80 7.89 29.58
N ARG A 301 33.49 8.75 30.56
CA ARG A 301 34.43 9.09 31.64
C ARG A 301 34.59 7.95 32.64
N THR A 302 33.50 7.33 33.09
CA THR A 302 33.56 6.21 34.05
C THR A 302 34.22 4.99 33.44
N LYS A 303 34.04 4.74 32.14
CA LYS A 303 34.75 3.69 31.40
C LYS A 303 36.27 3.78 31.49
N LYS A 304 36.82 5.00 31.55
CA LYS A 304 38.27 5.22 31.71
C LYS A 304 38.80 4.90 33.11
N THR A 305 37.92 4.81 34.12
CA THR A 305 38.31 4.50 35.50
C THR A 305 38.57 3.00 35.71
N GLY A 306 37.98 2.13 34.89
CA GLY A 306 38.08 0.68 35.03
C GLY A 306 37.27 0.08 36.19
N ASP A 307 36.52 0.90 36.94
CA ASP A 307 35.66 0.43 38.03
C ASP A 307 34.36 -0.16 37.47
N ALA A 308 34.18 -1.48 37.64
CA ALA A 308 33.03 -2.20 37.11
C ALA A 308 31.68 -1.70 37.65
N VAL A 309 31.63 -1.23 38.89
CA VAL A 309 30.39 -0.73 39.53
C VAL A 309 30.03 0.63 38.96
N LEU A 310 31.01 1.54 38.84
CA LEU A 310 30.77 2.88 38.26
C LEU A 310 30.39 2.81 36.78
N ILE A 311 30.97 1.85 36.03
CA ILE A 311 30.62 1.62 34.63
C ILE A 311 29.17 1.13 34.50
N ALA A 312 28.79 0.12 35.30
CA ALA A 312 27.43 -0.44 35.25
C ALA A 312 26.36 0.60 35.63
N ASN A 313 26.63 1.44 36.64
CA ASN A 313 25.71 2.51 37.04
C ASN A 313 25.54 3.55 35.91
N ALA A 314 26.64 4.02 35.31
CA ALA A 314 26.59 4.99 34.22
C ALA A 314 25.95 4.41 32.94
N GLU A 315 26.10 3.11 32.69
CA GLU A 315 25.40 2.42 31.60
C GLU A 315 23.88 2.40 31.85
N GLY A 316 23.46 2.15 33.10
CA GLY A 316 22.07 2.24 33.52
C GLY A 316 21.49 3.64 33.29
N GLU A 317 22.20 4.69 33.72
CA GLU A 317 21.79 6.08 33.49
C GLU A 317 21.69 6.43 32.00
N LEU A 318 22.65 5.98 31.19
CA LEU A 318 22.60 6.17 29.73
C LEU A 318 21.38 5.47 29.10
N LYS A 319 21.05 4.26 29.55
CA LYS A 319 19.88 3.52 29.07
C LYS A 319 18.58 4.22 29.47
N GLU A 320 18.47 4.70 30.70
CA GLU A 320 17.31 5.46 31.15
C GLU A 320 17.14 6.77 30.38
N ALA A 321 18.22 7.54 30.19
CA ALA A 321 18.19 8.80 29.43
C ALA A 321 17.78 8.61 27.96
N ARG A 322 18.01 7.42 27.38
CA ARG A 322 17.60 7.11 26.00
C ARG A 322 16.13 6.71 25.87
N LYS A 323 15.45 6.28 26.94
CA LYS A 323 14.06 5.82 26.85
C LYS A 323 13.13 6.86 26.25
N GLU A 324 13.32 8.13 26.58
CA GLU A 324 12.49 9.22 26.04
C GLU A 324 12.76 9.45 24.55
N LEU A 325 14.02 9.35 24.09
CA LEU A 325 14.35 9.42 22.67
C LEU A 325 13.72 8.25 21.89
N ASP A 326 13.82 7.03 22.45
CA ASP A 326 13.23 5.83 21.86
C ASP A 326 11.69 5.94 21.80
N PHE A 327 11.08 6.48 22.86
CA PHE A 327 9.63 6.76 22.90
C PHE A 327 9.22 7.77 21.83
N LEU A 328 9.92 8.89 21.69
CA LEU A 328 9.62 9.93 20.70
C LEU A 328 9.83 9.45 19.26
N GLY A 329 10.86 8.63 19.02
CA GLY A 329 11.09 7.94 17.76
C GLY A 329 9.99 6.93 17.45
N GLY A 330 9.58 6.15 18.46
CA GLY A 330 8.47 5.20 18.39
C GLY A 330 7.15 5.88 18.03
N PHE A 331 6.80 6.99 18.71
CA PHE A 331 5.60 7.76 18.42
C PHE A 331 5.55 8.26 16.97
N LYS A 332 6.67 8.77 16.45
CA LYS A 332 6.77 9.21 15.06
C LYS A 332 6.58 8.03 14.09
N ALA A 333 7.10 6.86 14.42
CA ALA A 333 6.87 5.64 13.66
C ALA A 333 5.39 5.23 13.69
N ASP A 334 4.77 5.26 14.88
CA ASP A 334 3.36 4.92 15.10
C ASP A 334 2.42 5.86 14.34
N LEU A 335 2.69 7.18 14.30
CA LEU A 335 1.91 8.14 13.51
C LEU A 335 1.90 7.77 12.03
N ARG A 336 3.08 7.39 11.50
CA ARG A 336 3.22 6.95 10.12
C ARG A 336 2.48 5.63 9.89
N THR A 337 2.62 4.67 10.80
CA THR A 337 1.94 3.38 10.74
C THR A 337 0.43 3.57 10.76
N PHE A 338 -0.12 4.31 11.72
CA PHE A 338 -1.54 4.63 11.84
C PHE A 338 -2.10 5.26 10.57
N THR A 339 -1.43 6.30 10.03
CA THR A 339 -1.89 6.99 8.82
C THR A 339 -2.02 6.01 7.65
N ARG A 340 -0.99 5.19 7.45
CA ARG A 340 -0.94 4.17 6.40
C ARG A 340 -1.95 3.05 6.62
N TYR A 341 -2.09 2.59 7.86
CA TYR A 341 -3.03 1.54 8.27
C TYR A 341 -4.47 1.98 8.01
N TYR A 342 -4.82 3.19 8.45
CA TYR A 342 -6.14 3.77 8.23
C TYR A 342 -6.43 3.98 6.74
N GLU A 343 -5.48 4.55 5.98
CA GLU A 343 -5.61 4.74 4.53
C GLU A 343 -5.94 3.44 3.82
N PHE A 344 -5.30 2.35 4.21
CA PHE A 344 -5.53 1.04 3.63
C PHE A 344 -6.83 0.41 4.13
N MET A 345 -7.05 0.38 5.44
CA MET A 345 -8.18 -0.34 6.01
C MET A 345 -9.53 0.34 5.77
N SER A 346 -9.57 1.67 5.68
CA SER A 346 -10.80 2.39 5.30
C SER A 346 -11.30 2.05 3.89
N GLN A 347 -10.47 1.42 3.03
CA GLN A 347 -10.87 0.91 1.72
C GLN A 347 -11.59 -0.46 1.80
N ILE A 348 -11.37 -1.21 2.89
CA ILE A 348 -11.85 -2.59 3.07
C ILE A 348 -12.97 -2.63 4.12
N VAL A 349 -12.83 -1.82 5.16
CA VAL A 349 -13.67 -1.79 6.35
C VAL A 349 -14.22 -0.39 6.52
N ASP A 350 -15.55 -0.28 6.56
CA ASP A 350 -16.20 0.96 6.97
C ASP A 350 -16.16 1.04 8.50
N TYR A 351 -15.21 1.82 9.02
CA TYR A 351 -15.06 2.02 10.45
C TYR A 351 -16.16 2.89 11.07
N ALA A 352 -17.02 3.53 10.27
CA ALA A 352 -18.09 4.43 10.71
C ALA A 352 -17.64 5.51 11.72
N SER A 353 -16.35 5.85 11.75
CA SER A 353 -15.74 6.75 12.72
C SER A 353 -15.14 7.96 12.04
N THR A 354 -15.75 9.12 12.27
CA THR A 354 -15.19 10.39 11.80
C THR A 354 -13.87 10.72 12.50
N ASP A 355 -13.63 10.19 13.69
CA ASP A 355 -12.47 10.58 14.49
C ASP A 355 -11.19 9.89 14.00
N LEU A 356 -11.28 8.65 13.53
CA LEU A 356 -10.18 7.98 12.83
C LEU A 356 -9.81 8.70 11.52
N GLU A 357 -10.81 9.17 10.76
CA GLU A 357 -10.58 9.95 9.53
C GLU A 357 -9.85 11.27 9.82
N LYS A 358 -10.38 12.03 10.79
CA LYS A 358 -9.78 13.30 11.23
C LYS A 358 -8.35 13.08 11.74
N LEU A 359 -8.12 12.04 12.54
CA LEU A 359 -6.81 11.74 13.08
C LEU A 359 -5.84 11.33 11.98
N SER A 360 -6.25 10.51 11.01
CA SER A 360 -5.40 10.10 9.89
C SER A 360 -4.99 11.30 9.05
N LEU A 361 -5.96 12.18 8.77
CA LEU A 361 -5.71 13.43 8.08
C LEU A 361 -4.71 14.32 8.84
N TYR A 362 -4.92 14.56 10.14
CA TYR A 362 -4.02 15.33 10.98
C TYR A 362 -2.61 14.71 11.06
N ALA A 363 -2.53 13.40 11.30
CA ALA A 363 -1.28 12.64 11.41
C ALA A 363 -0.43 12.73 10.14
N ARG A 364 -1.06 12.67 8.95
CA ARG A 364 -0.40 12.85 7.64
C ARG A 364 0.32 14.20 7.52
N HIS A 365 -0.20 15.24 8.17
CA HIS A 365 0.37 16.58 8.18
C HIS A 365 1.36 16.82 9.33
N LEU A 366 1.18 16.14 10.47
CA LEU A 366 2.09 16.23 11.62
C LEU A 366 3.40 15.45 11.42
N TYR A 367 3.31 14.18 11.01
CA TYR A 367 4.48 13.29 10.90
C TYR A 367 5.67 13.89 10.13
N PRO A 368 5.50 14.54 8.96
CA PRO A 368 6.61 15.10 8.19
C PRO A 368 7.33 16.27 8.88
N LEU A 369 6.68 16.90 9.87
CA LEU A 369 7.20 18.05 10.58
C LEU A 369 8.03 17.65 11.82
N LEU A 370 7.91 16.41 12.29
CA LEU A 370 8.67 15.90 13.44
C LEU A 370 10.11 15.55 13.03
N ARG A 371 11.03 16.52 13.16
CA ARG A 371 12.43 16.40 12.73
C ARG A 371 13.34 16.06 13.90
N GLU A 372 14.06 14.95 13.77
CA GLU A 372 15.18 14.58 14.64
C GLU A 372 16.42 15.41 14.25
N SER A 373 16.38 16.71 14.53
CA SER A 373 17.51 17.63 14.27
C SER A 373 18.43 17.77 15.47
#